data_AF-A0A2T9UMC3-F1
#
_entry.id   AF-A0A2T9UMC3-F1
#
_cell.length_a   1.000
_cell.length_b   1.000
_cell.length_c   1.000
_cell.angle_alpha   90.00
_cell.angle_beta   90.00
_cell.angle_gamma   90.00
#
_symmetry.space_group_name_H-M   'P 1'
#
loop_
_entity.id
_entity.type
_entity.pdbx_description
1 polymer ?
#
loop_
_entity_poly.entity_id
_entity_poly.type
_entity_poly.pdbx_seq_one_letter_code
_entity_poly.pdbx_strand_id
1 'polypeptide(L)'
;EYIRWKAFRETDDARYIGLVMPRVLGRLPYGPDTVPVRSFNYVEQVKGPDHEQYLWTSAAFSFASNMVKSFVNNGWCVQIRGPQAGGAVKDLPIHLYDLGTGNQVKIPSEVMIPETREFEFASLGFIPLSYYKNRDYACFFSANSAQKPALYDTADATANSRINARLPY
;
A
#
# COMPACT_ATOMS: atom_id res chain seq x y z
N GLU A 1 -17.43 19.49 0.24
CA GLU A 1 -16.62 18.64 1.15
C GLU A 1 -15.13 18.62 0.81
N TYR A 2 -14.70 18.29 -0.42
CA TYR A 2 -13.25 18.17 -0.76
C TYR A 2 -12.57 19.42 -1.36
N ILE A 3 -13.05 20.63 -1.06
CA ILE A 3 -12.52 21.87 -1.69
C ILE A 3 -11.03 22.07 -1.34
N ARG A 4 -10.66 21.90 -0.06
CA ARG A 4 -9.26 22.03 0.39
C ARG A 4 -8.35 20.96 -0.21
N TRP A 5 -8.84 19.73 -0.36
CA TRP A 5 -8.07 18.66 -1.00
C TRP A 5 -7.80 18.97 -2.48
N LYS A 6 -8.82 19.40 -3.22
CA LYS A 6 -8.65 19.78 -4.64
C LYS A 6 -7.66 20.94 -4.79
N ALA A 7 -7.79 21.98 -3.96
CA ALA A 7 -6.85 23.10 -3.96
C ALA A 7 -5.41 22.68 -3.62
N PHE A 8 -5.23 21.78 -2.63
CA PHE A 8 -3.91 21.22 -2.32
C PHE A 8 -3.29 20.48 -3.50
N ARG A 9 -4.07 19.64 -4.21
CA ARG A 9 -3.55 18.89 -5.37
C ARG A 9 -3.14 19.78 -6.54
N GLU A 10 -3.64 21.02 -6.61
CA GLU A 10 -3.28 22.00 -7.62
C GLU A 10 -2.01 22.78 -7.26
N THR A 11 -1.48 22.64 -6.05
CA THR A 11 -0.22 23.28 -5.67
C THR A 11 0.99 22.53 -6.23
N ASP A 12 2.07 23.29 -6.41
CA ASP A 12 3.36 22.77 -6.82
C ASP A 12 4.01 21.89 -5.75
N ASP A 13 3.74 22.12 -4.47
CA ASP A 13 4.32 21.35 -3.36
C ASP A 13 3.72 19.95 -3.24
N ALA A 14 2.51 19.73 -3.76
CA ALA A 14 1.85 18.43 -3.74
C ALA A 14 2.63 17.35 -4.51
N ARG A 15 3.57 17.74 -5.38
CA ARG A 15 4.44 16.81 -6.12
C ARG A 15 5.35 15.98 -5.20
N TYR A 16 5.68 16.50 -4.03
CA TYR A 16 6.58 15.85 -3.06
C TYR A 16 5.84 14.98 -2.04
N ILE A 17 4.52 14.93 -2.10
CA ILE A 17 3.69 14.21 -1.11
C ILE A 17 3.10 12.97 -1.77
N GLY A 18 3.44 11.79 -1.24
CA GLY A 18 2.79 10.52 -1.59
C GLY A 18 1.89 10.03 -0.46
N LEU A 19 0.63 9.73 -0.76
CA LEU A 19 -0.32 9.17 0.22
C LEU A 19 -0.55 7.69 -0.05
N VAL A 20 -0.11 6.82 0.86
CA VAL A 20 -0.15 5.37 0.69
C VAL A 20 -1.38 4.78 1.38
N MET A 21 -2.04 3.81 0.73
CA MET A 21 -3.22 3.11 1.25
C MET A 21 -3.28 1.66 0.75
N PRO A 22 -4.02 0.74 1.40
CA PRO A 22 -4.60 0.83 2.74
C PRO A 22 -3.57 0.48 3.84
N ARG A 23 -3.97 0.37 5.11
CA ARG A 23 -3.08 -0.15 6.17
C ARG A 23 -2.77 -1.64 5.90
N VAL A 24 -1.66 -2.11 6.45
CA VAL A 24 -1.20 -3.51 6.37
C VAL A 24 -1.04 -4.12 7.75
N LEU A 25 -1.18 -5.44 7.83
CA LEU A 25 -1.06 -6.16 9.08
C LEU A 25 0.38 -6.07 9.61
N GLY A 26 0.54 -5.52 10.81
CA GLY A 26 1.85 -5.32 11.43
C GLY A 26 2.41 -6.57 12.10
N ARG A 27 1.52 -7.42 12.63
CA ARG A 27 1.89 -8.69 13.27
C ARG A 27 0.77 -9.71 13.17
N LEU A 28 1.11 -10.98 13.32
CA LEU A 28 0.13 -12.02 13.57
C LEU A 28 -0.45 -11.87 14.99
N PRO A 29 -1.74 -12.20 15.17
CA PRO A 29 -2.35 -12.26 16.49
C PRO A 29 -1.68 -13.35 17.34
N TYR A 30 -1.63 -13.14 18.65
CA TYR A 30 -1.06 -14.12 19.57
C TYR A 30 -2.00 -15.33 19.75
N GLY A 31 -1.42 -16.52 19.76
CA GLY A 31 -2.17 -17.76 19.91
C GLY A 31 -1.26 -18.99 19.81
N PRO A 32 -1.73 -20.15 20.30
CA PRO A 32 -0.96 -21.39 20.25
C PRO A 32 -0.67 -21.84 18.80
N ASP A 33 -1.58 -21.56 17.87
CA ASP A 33 -1.46 -21.95 16.46
C ASP A 33 -0.69 -20.91 15.60
N THR A 34 -0.41 -19.73 16.15
CA THR A 34 0.24 -18.61 15.45
C THR A 34 1.54 -18.22 16.13
N VAL A 35 1.50 -17.24 17.04
CA VAL A 35 2.65 -16.74 17.80
C VAL A 35 2.36 -16.98 19.29
N PRO A 36 2.95 -18.02 19.91
CA PRO A 36 2.69 -18.33 21.30
C PRO A 36 3.44 -17.37 22.24
N VAL A 37 2.79 -17.01 23.34
CA VAL A 37 3.41 -16.26 24.44
C VAL A 37 4.13 -17.22 25.38
N ARG A 38 5.38 -16.91 25.76
CA ARG A 38 6.22 -17.82 26.56
C ARG A 38 5.78 -17.96 28.02
N SER A 39 5.25 -16.91 28.62
CA SER A 39 5.01 -16.84 30.07
C SER A 39 3.64 -17.35 30.51
N PHE A 40 2.63 -17.26 29.65
CA PHE A 40 1.27 -17.70 29.96
C PHE A 40 0.52 -18.02 28.67
N ASN A 41 -0.54 -18.83 28.78
CA ASN A 41 -1.39 -19.16 27.66
C ASN A 41 -2.27 -17.95 27.30
N TYR A 42 -1.89 -17.22 26.26
CA TYR A 42 -2.63 -16.08 25.75
C TYR A 42 -3.16 -16.38 24.36
N VAL A 43 -4.45 -16.13 24.18
CA VAL A 43 -5.13 -16.23 22.89
C VAL A 43 -5.78 -14.88 22.61
N GLU A 44 -5.27 -14.19 21.60
CA GLU A 44 -5.80 -12.90 21.19
C GLU A 44 -7.11 -13.11 20.42
N GLN A 45 -8.20 -12.54 20.93
CA GLN A 45 -9.51 -12.65 20.31
C GLN A 45 -9.65 -11.63 19.18
N VAL A 46 -9.18 -12.00 17.98
CA VAL A 46 -9.32 -11.23 16.73
C VAL A 46 -10.31 -11.87 15.74
N LYS A 47 -10.98 -12.95 16.17
CA LYS A 47 -11.92 -13.72 15.35
C LYS A 47 -13.25 -12.98 15.35
N GLY A 48 -13.67 -12.45 14.20
CA GLY A 48 -14.95 -11.76 14.08
C GLY A 48 -15.03 -10.85 12.85
N PRO A 49 -16.17 -10.15 12.68
CA PRO A 49 -16.34 -9.15 11.63
C PRO A 49 -15.51 -7.89 11.89
N ASP A 50 -15.17 -7.61 13.15
CA ASP A 50 -14.42 -6.44 13.56
C ASP A 50 -12.93 -6.62 13.25
N HIS A 51 -12.46 -5.93 12.22
CA HIS A 51 -11.06 -5.98 11.82
C HIS A 51 -10.18 -4.99 12.58
N GLU A 52 -10.73 -4.07 13.38
CA GLU A 52 -9.93 -3.12 14.18
C GLU A 52 -9.22 -3.80 15.36
N GLN A 53 -9.58 -5.05 15.67
CA GLN A 53 -8.88 -5.88 16.65
C GLN A 53 -7.47 -6.32 16.18
N TYR A 54 -7.19 -6.22 14.88
CA TYR A 54 -5.86 -6.48 14.34
C TYR A 54 -4.94 -5.27 14.49
N LEU A 55 -3.65 -5.53 14.66
CA LEU A 55 -2.65 -4.46 14.64
C LEU A 55 -2.38 -3.99 13.20
N TRP A 56 -3.06 -2.93 12.79
CA TRP A 56 -2.83 -2.27 11.51
C TRP A 56 -1.67 -1.29 11.59
N THR A 57 -0.82 -1.33 10.56
CA THR A 57 0.34 -0.44 10.40
C THR A 57 0.24 0.31 9.08
N SER A 58 0.82 1.51 9.03
CA SER A 58 0.81 2.30 7.80
C SER A 58 1.62 1.61 6.70
N ALA A 59 1.03 1.45 5.52
CA ALA A 59 1.72 0.93 4.34
C ALA A 59 2.85 1.86 3.84
N ALA A 60 2.93 3.10 4.35
CA ALA A 60 4.05 3.98 4.09
C ALA A 60 5.40 3.37 4.53
N PHE A 61 5.43 2.56 5.59
CA PHE A 61 6.64 1.85 6.00
C PHE A 61 7.05 0.79 4.98
N SER A 62 6.09 0.05 4.42
CA SER A 62 6.34 -0.92 3.35
C SER A 62 6.83 -0.22 2.07
N PHE A 63 6.26 0.94 1.73
CA PHE A 63 6.69 1.75 0.59
C PHE A 63 8.12 2.30 0.80
N ALA A 64 8.41 2.84 1.98
CA ALA A 64 9.74 3.32 2.34
C ALA A 64 10.79 2.19 2.32
N SER A 65 10.44 0.98 2.77
CA SER A 65 11.30 -0.21 2.65
C SER A 65 11.68 -0.49 1.20
N ASN A 66 10.73 -0.36 0.26
CA ASN A 66 11.01 -0.52 -1.17
C ASN A 66 11.92 0.60 -1.72
N MET A 67 11.74 1.85 -1.26
CA MET A 67 12.65 2.95 -1.62
C MET A 67 14.09 2.66 -1.15
N VAL A 68 14.27 2.21 0.10
CA VAL A 68 15.57 1.85 0.65
C VAL A 68 16.18 0.68 -0.13
N LYS A 69 15.41 -0.37 -0.44
CA LYS A 69 15.86 -1.49 -1.27
C LYS A 69 16.31 -1.04 -2.66
N SER A 70 15.56 -0.16 -3.31
CA SER A 70 15.92 0.42 -4.62
C SER A 70 17.25 1.17 -4.53
N PHE A 71 17.42 1.99 -3.49
CA PHE A 71 18.64 2.75 -3.25
C PHE A 71 19.85 1.84 -3.00
N VAL A 72 19.71 0.82 -2.15
CA VAL A 72 20.79 -0.13 -1.84
C VAL A 72 21.22 -0.91 -3.09
N ASN A 73 20.28 -1.31 -3.94
CA ASN A 73 20.58 -2.13 -5.11
C ASN A 73 21.13 -1.32 -6.30
N ASN A 74 20.62 -0.11 -6.52
CA ASN A 74 20.89 0.65 -7.74
C ASN A 74 21.53 2.03 -7.50
N GLY A 75 21.63 2.49 -6.25
CA GLY A 75 22.04 3.86 -5.90
C GLY A 75 20.95 4.92 -6.07
N TRP A 76 19.76 4.55 -6.57
CA TRP A 76 18.65 5.46 -6.85
C TRP A 76 17.29 4.89 -6.44
N CYS A 77 16.36 5.75 -6.04
CA CYS A 77 15.01 5.36 -5.59
C CYS A 77 13.98 5.23 -6.72
N VAL A 78 14.38 4.77 -7.91
CA VAL A 78 13.50 4.72 -9.09
C VAL A 78 12.68 3.42 -9.16
N GLN A 79 13.24 2.30 -8.69
CA GLN A 79 12.62 0.98 -8.74
C GLN A 79 11.74 0.72 -7.51
N ILE A 80 10.61 1.42 -7.44
CA ILE A 80 9.69 1.39 -6.30
C ILE A 80 8.25 1.03 -6.68
N ARG A 81 8.02 0.64 -7.94
CA ARG A 81 6.70 0.34 -8.49
C ARG A 81 6.72 -0.87 -9.40
N GLY A 82 5.60 -1.57 -9.49
CA GLY A 82 5.42 -2.78 -10.29
C GLY A 82 6.01 -4.03 -9.63
N PRO A 83 5.47 -5.22 -9.93
CA PRO A 83 5.77 -6.46 -9.21
C PRO A 83 7.22 -6.92 -9.40
N GLN A 84 7.81 -6.66 -10.58
CA GLN A 84 9.20 -7.01 -10.89
C GLN A 84 10.17 -5.83 -10.79
N ALA A 85 9.65 -4.61 -10.69
CA ALA A 85 10.45 -3.37 -10.69
C ALA A 85 10.52 -2.72 -9.29
N GLY A 86 10.54 -3.55 -8.24
CA GLY A 86 10.81 -3.16 -6.86
C GLY A 86 9.59 -2.66 -6.06
N GLY A 87 8.38 -2.68 -6.64
CA GLY A 87 7.13 -2.35 -5.94
C GLY A 87 6.54 -3.48 -5.08
N ALA A 88 7.08 -4.69 -5.16
CA ALA A 88 6.56 -5.85 -4.42
C ALA A 88 6.96 -5.82 -2.93
N VAL A 89 5.95 -5.89 -2.07
CA VAL A 89 6.06 -6.07 -0.62
C VAL A 89 5.84 -7.56 -0.33
N LYS A 90 6.93 -8.22 0.08
CA LYS A 90 6.94 -9.65 0.44
C LYS A 90 6.79 -9.83 1.94
N ASP A 91 6.50 -11.06 2.35
CA ASP A 91 6.49 -11.50 3.76
C ASP A 91 5.50 -10.73 4.64
N LEU A 92 4.36 -10.32 4.06
CA LEU A 92 3.28 -9.76 4.86
C LEU A 92 2.66 -10.86 5.76
N PRO A 93 2.29 -10.55 7.01
CA PRO A 93 1.67 -11.52 7.90
C PRO A 93 0.32 -12.02 7.34
N ILE A 94 0.16 -13.33 7.20
CA ILE A 94 -1.10 -13.97 6.77
C ILE A 94 -1.66 -14.76 7.94
N HIS A 95 -2.84 -14.35 8.44
CA HIS A 95 -3.52 -15.05 9.53
C HIS A 95 -4.53 -16.04 8.97
N LEU A 96 -4.34 -17.33 9.27
CA LEU A 96 -5.29 -18.40 8.99
C LEU A 96 -6.16 -18.62 10.22
N TYR A 97 -7.48 -18.59 10.05
CA TYR A 97 -8.42 -18.82 11.15
C TYR A 97 -9.61 -19.65 10.71
N ASP A 98 -10.08 -20.51 11.60
CA ASP A 98 -11.26 -21.34 11.38
C ASP A 98 -12.51 -20.67 11.94
N LEU A 99 -13.57 -20.64 11.12
CA LEU A 99 -14.92 -20.15 11.45
C LEU A 99 -15.95 -21.28 11.53
N GLY A 100 -15.51 -22.54 11.59
CA GLY A 100 -16.39 -23.73 11.61
C GLY A 100 -16.86 -24.17 10.22
N THR A 101 -16.50 -23.44 9.17
CA THR A 101 -16.73 -23.80 7.75
C THR A 101 -15.43 -24.14 7.00
N GLY A 102 -14.31 -24.22 7.74
CA GLY A 102 -12.97 -24.45 7.20
C GLY A 102 -12.03 -23.27 7.43
N ASN A 103 -10.75 -23.50 7.13
CA ASN A 103 -9.71 -22.48 7.28
C ASN A 103 -9.92 -21.34 6.28
N GLN A 104 -10.16 -20.14 6.80
CA GLN A 104 -10.22 -18.91 6.02
C GLN A 104 -8.93 -18.11 6.19
N VAL A 105 -8.54 -17.44 5.12
CA VAL A 105 -7.34 -16.60 5.07
C VAL A 105 -7.76 -15.15 5.31
N LYS A 106 -7.25 -14.53 6.38
CA LYS A 106 -7.33 -13.08 6.52
C LYS A 106 -6.34 -12.43 5.56
N ILE A 107 -6.84 -11.51 4.74
CA ILE A 107 -5.99 -10.72 3.85
C ILE A 107 -5.02 -9.83 4.67
N PRO A 108 -3.77 -9.66 4.24
CA PRO A 108 -2.77 -8.88 4.96
C PRO A 108 -2.95 -7.36 4.80
N SER A 109 -3.80 -6.92 3.88
CA SER A 109 -4.25 -5.53 3.76
C SER A 109 -5.67 -5.40 4.31
N GLU A 110 -6.05 -4.21 4.76
CA GLU A 110 -7.42 -4.00 5.29
C GLU A 110 -8.49 -4.28 4.25
N VAL A 111 -8.21 -3.87 3.03
CA VAL A 111 -9.10 -3.97 1.88
C VAL A 111 -8.30 -4.51 0.71
N MET A 112 -8.96 -5.36 -0.07
CA MET A 112 -8.43 -5.82 -1.35
C MET A 112 -8.74 -4.78 -2.42
N ILE A 113 -7.71 -4.15 -2.96
CA ILE A 113 -7.83 -3.19 -4.07
C ILE A 113 -7.55 -3.94 -5.38
N PRO A 114 -8.58 -4.20 -6.21
CA PRO A 114 -8.37 -4.77 -7.54
C PRO A 114 -7.67 -3.76 -8.46
N GLU A 115 -7.04 -4.25 -9.51
CA GLU A 115 -6.24 -3.44 -10.45
C GLU A 115 -7.04 -2.30 -11.10
N THR A 116 -8.34 -2.51 -11.40
CA THR A 116 -9.20 -1.44 -11.94
C THR A 116 -9.36 -0.28 -10.96
N ARG A 117 -9.48 -0.57 -9.66
CA ARG A 117 -9.57 0.45 -8.60
C ARG A 117 -8.22 1.06 -8.28
N GLU A 118 -7.14 0.30 -8.42
CA GLU A 118 -5.76 0.80 -8.28
C GLU A 118 -5.56 2.03 -9.19
N PHE A 119 -5.94 1.91 -10.47
CA PHE A 119 -5.82 2.99 -11.43
C PHE A 119 -6.67 4.22 -11.05
N GLU A 120 -7.90 4.00 -10.57
CA GLU A 120 -8.77 5.08 -10.08
C GLU A 120 -8.10 5.84 -8.92
N PHE A 121 -7.57 5.13 -7.91
CA PHE A 121 -6.88 5.74 -6.78
C PHE A 121 -5.59 6.46 -7.19
N ALA A 122 -4.83 5.87 -8.11
CA ALA A 122 -3.62 6.47 -8.67
C ALA A 122 -3.92 7.81 -9.37
N SER A 123 -5.04 7.89 -10.10
CA SER A 123 -5.49 9.14 -10.74
C SER A 123 -5.90 10.22 -9.73
N LEU A 124 -6.31 9.81 -8.54
CA LEU A 124 -6.66 10.68 -7.42
C LEU A 124 -5.45 11.11 -6.57
N GLY A 125 -4.24 10.65 -6.91
CA GLY A 125 -3.01 11.01 -6.21
C GLY A 125 -2.71 10.15 -4.98
N PHE A 126 -3.26 8.94 -4.94
CA PHE A 126 -2.94 7.93 -3.92
C PHE A 126 -2.00 6.87 -4.49
N ILE A 127 -1.31 6.18 -3.57
CA ILE A 127 -0.40 5.07 -3.84
C ILE A 127 -1.03 3.81 -3.23
N PRO A 128 -1.88 3.11 -3.99
CA PRO A 128 -2.55 1.90 -3.52
C PRO A 128 -1.60 0.69 -3.47
N LEU A 129 -1.68 -0.07 -2.39
CA LEU A 129 -1.10 -1.40 -2.24
C LEU A 129 -2.15 -2.45 -2.63
N SER A 130 -1.91 -3.14 -3.72
CA SER A 130 -2.78 -4.21 -4.20
C SER A 130 -2.27 -5.58 -3.75
N TYR A 131 -3.15 -6.37 -3.15
CA TYR A 131 -2.89 -7.76 -2.73
C TYR A 131 -3.71 -8.74 -3.57
N TYR A 132 -3.08 -9.82 -4.03
CA TYR A 132 -3.74 -10.88 -4.81
C TYR A 132 -3.86 -12.15 -3.97
N LYS A 133 -5.07 -12.73 -3.89
CA LYS A 133 -5.34 -13.94 -3.07
C LYS A 133 -4.44 -15.14 -3.38
N ASN A 134 -3.87 -15.21 -4.58
CA ASN A 134 -3.05 -16.33 -5.04
C ASN A 134 -1.55 -15.98 -5.13
N ARG A 135 -1.13 -14.85 -4.56
CA ARG A 135 0.27 -14.43 -4.52
C ARG A 135 0.69 -14.23 -3.07
N ASP A 136 1.95 -14.52 -2.80
CA ASP A 136 2.63 -14.34 -1.51
C ASP A 136 3.14 -12.89 -1.30
N TYR A 137 2.75 -11.96 -2.17
CA TYR A 137 3.17 -10.57 -2.12
C TYR A 137 2.00 -9.61 -2.38
N ALA A 138 2.13 -8.42 -1.82
CA ALA A 138 1.37 -7.25 -2.24
C ALA A 138 2.25 -6.35 -3.11
N CYS A 139 1.67 -5.47 -3.92
CA CYS A 139 2.43 -4.68 -4.88
C CYS A 139 1.88 -3.25 -4.99
N PHE A 140 2.79 -2.28 -4.99
CA PHE A 140 2.53 -0.92 -5.44
C PHE A 140 2.70 -0.87 -6.96
N PHE A 141 1.62 -0.71 -7.72
CA PHE A 141 1.70 -0.65 -9.19
C PHE A 141 2.02 0.76 -9.69
N SER A 142 1.46 1.77 -9.04
CA SER A 142 1.73 3.17 -9.28
C SER A 142 2.41 3.81 -8.06
N ALA A 143 3.11 4.92 -8.30
CA ALA A 143 3.76 5.75 -7.28
C ALA A 143 3.55 7.22 -7.66
N ASN A 144 2.29 7.62 -7.77
CA ASN A 144 1.90 8.99 -8.08
C ASN A 144 1.92 9.83 -6.80
N SER A 145 2.38 11.06 -6.92
CA SER A 145 2.21 12.06 -5.87
C SER A 145 0.75 12.51 -5.77
N ALA A 146 0.45 13.29 -4.74
CA ALA A 146 -0.86 13.91 -4.56
C ALA A 146 -1.17 14.93 -5.67
N GLN A 147 -0.16 15.46 -6.37
CA GLN A 147 -0.36 16.48 -7.39
C GLN A 147 -1.31 16.01 -8.50
N LYS A 148 -2.20 16.90 -8.92
CA LYS A 148 -3.00 16.71 -10.13
C LYS A 148 -2.23 17.32 -11.32
N PRO A 149 -1.79 16.52 -12.30
CA PRO A 149 -1.09 17.05 -13.47
C PRO A 149 -1.93 18.10 -14.19
N ALA A 150 -1.37 19.29 -14.41
CA ALA A 150 -1.98 20.32 -15.22
C ALA A 150 -2.08 19.88 -16.69
N LEU A 151 -3.17 20.25 -17.35
CA LEU A 151 -3.36 20.10 -18.79
C LEU A 151 -2.91 21.38 -19.48
N TYR A 152 -2.06 21.24 -20.49
CA TYR A 152 -1.54 22.34 -21.30
C TYR A 152 -1.99 22.19 -22.74
N ASP A 153 -1.92 23.27 -23.52
CA ASP A 153 -2.34 23.28 -24.93
C ASP A 153 -1.48 22.36 -25.81
N THR A 154 -0.21 22.17 -25.44
CA THR A 154 0.71 21.27 -26.13
C THR A 154 0.75 19.89 -25.47
N ALA A 155 0.78 18.85 -26.31
CA ALA A 155 0.88 17.47 -25.84
C ALA A 155 2.16 17.23 -25.01
N ASP A 156 3.28 17.85 -25.42
CA ASP A 156 4.58 17.71 -24.74
C ASP A 156 4.56 18.32 -23.33
N ALA A 157 3.98 19.51 -23.16
CA ALA A 157 3.87 20.13 -21.84
C ALA A 157 2.96 19.31 -20.91
N THR A 158 1.87 18.76 -21.45
CA THR A 158 0.99 17.84 -20.70
C THR A 158 1.70 16.54 -20.33
N ALA A 159 2.55 16.00 -21.21
CA ALA A 159 3.34 14.81 -20.92
C ALA A 159 4.36 15.07 -19.79
N ASN A 160 5.07 16.19 -19.84
CA ASN A 160 6.04 16.59 -18.81
C ASN A 160 5.37 16.79 -17.44
N SER A 161 4.21 17.44 -17.42
CA SER A 161 3.37 17.59 -16.23
C SER A 161 3.02 16.25 -15.58
N ARG A 162 2.69 15.23 -16.39
CA ARG A 162 2.40 13.88 -15.90
C ARG A 162 3.62 13.14 -15.36
N ILE A 163 4.81 13.43 -15.88
CA ILE A 163 6.07 12.86 -15.38
C ILE A 163 6.39 13.48 -14.02
N ASN A 164 6.31 14.81 -13.89
CA ASN A 164 6.60 15.53 -12.64
C ASN A 164 5.68 15.15 -11.47
N ALA A 165 4.47 14.68 -11.76
CA ALA A 165 3.53 14.22 -10.74
C ALA A 165 3.82 12.79 -10.23
N ARG A 166 4.86 12.10 -10.73
CA ARG A 166 5.24 10.74 -10.34
C ARG A 166 6.48 10.79 -9.45
N LEU A 167 6.42 10.17 -8.28
CA LEU A 167 7.53 10.19 -7.30
C LEU A 167 8.86 9.57 -7.77
N PRO A 168 8.91 8.58 -8.69
CA PRO A 168 10.19 8.04 -9.17
C PRO A 168 11.03 9.02 -10.00
N TYR A 169 10.48 10.16 -10.42
CA TYR A 169 11.12 11.15 -11.31
C TYR A 169 11.16 12.51 -10.63
#